data_AF-A0A7N2M246-F1
#
_entry.id   AF-A0A7N2M246-F1
#
_cell.length_a   1.000
_cell.length_b   1.000
_cell.length_c   1.000
_cell.angle_alpha   90.00
_cell.angle_beta   90.00
_cell.angle_gamma   90.00
#
_symmetry.space_group_name_H-M   'P 1'
#
loop_
_entity.id
_entity.type
_entity.pdbx_description
1 polymer ?
#
loop_
_entity_poly.entity_id
_entity_poly.type
_entity_poly.pdbx_seq_one_letter_code
_entity_poly.pdbx_strand_id
1 'polypeptide(L)'
;MAMEEDNESCGSRPVQSPQRQSWQQKQKLEVYNEVLSRIQDLNCEEANLLGFDDQLWLHFNRFPSRYALDVNVERAEDVLTHKRLLQLAEDPANRPAFDVRLVQVHPIANGNLVDSVNLDSSLKEDAQSSFHNGNRLTSHPPPTFGSSPNLEAPAIQGNKDNVEDADSAMNVTPYLSRPTHEITFSTTDKPKTLNQLTSLLSEIGLNIIEAHAFSTGDGFSLDVFVVDGWPCEETEELKSALKKEILKSKEQYWSKEHSGYAIGGHNERTLEKLSNCVEIPTDGTDVWEIDARQLKMGNKVGSGSFGDLYKGTYFSQEVAIKILKPEHVNAEMLREFSQEVYIMRKVRHKNVVQFIGACTQPPNLCIVTEFMSRGSVYDFLHKHRGVFKLPSLLKVAIDVSKGMNYLHQNNIIHRDLKTANLLMDENEIVKVADFGVARVQTQSGVMTAETGTYRWMAPEVIEHKAYDHKADVFSFGIVLWELLTGELPYSLLTPLQAAVGVVQKGIRPTIPKNTYPRLAELLEKCWQQDAAQRPNFSEIIEILQQIADEVRNEGCEDKSSGGLFSAFRKGHH
;
A
#
# COMPACT_ATOMS: atom_id res chain seq x y z
N MET A 1 39.10 46.58 23.42
CA MET A 1 39.53 45.91 22.17
C MET A 1 39.38 44.41 22.43
N ALA A 2 38.15 43.94 22.58
CA ALA A 2 37.21 43.55 21.52
C ALA A 2 37.62 42.22 20.87
N MET A 3 37.21 41.10 21.48
CA MET A 3 36.24 40.19 20.86
C MET A 3 35.70 39.24 21.95
N GLU A 4 34.37 39.15 21.96
CA GLU A 4 33.52 38.55 22.99
C GLU A 4 33.47 37.01 22.89
N GLU A 5 33.07 36.44 24.02
CA GLU A 5 32.74 35.03 24.25
C GLU A 5 31.69 34.52 23.26
N ASP A 6 31.78 33.24 22.87
CA ASP A 6 30.57 32.41 22.93
C ASP A 6 30.86 30.91 22.98
N ASN A 7 30.01 30.27 23.77
CA ASN A 7 30.10 28.98 24.41
C ASN A 7 29.38 27.95 23.51
N GLU A 8 30.10 27.12 22.74
CA GLU A 8 29.48 26.05 21.94
C GLU A 8 29.05 24.87 22.83
N SER A 9 27.81 24.99 23.32
CA SER A 9 26.98 23.91 23.82
C SER A 9 26.56 22.99 22.67
N CYS A 10 26.86 21.70 22.81
CA CYS A 10 26.34 20.61 21.97
C CYS A 10 24.81 20.70 21.77
N GLY A 11 24.35 20.73 20.52
CA GLY A 11 22.93 20.80 20.15
C GLY A 11 22.63 20.24 18.75
N SER A 12 22.54 18.91 18.68
CA SER A 12 21.59 18.08 17.91
C SER A 12 21.03 18.57 16.56
N ARG A 13 21.56 18.02 15.46
CA ARG A 13 20.89 17.90 14.15
C ARG A 13 19.78 16.83 14.20
N PRO A 14 18.65 16.95 13.47
CA PRO A 14 17.80 15.79 13.17
C PRO A 14 18.36 15.07 11.94
N VAL A 15 19.39 14.26 12.18
CA VAL A 15 19.86 13.21 11.27
C VAL A 15 18.90 12.03 11.45
N GLN A 16 18.37 11.42 10.38
CA GLN A 16 17.90 10.04 10.53
C GLN A 16 19.13 9.22 10.89
N SER A 17 19.15 8.76 12.13
CA SER A 17 20.35 8.28 12.80
C SER A 17 21.06 7.19 11.97
N PRO A 18 22.40 7.22 11.85
CA PRO A 18 23.18 6.09 11.33
C PRO A 18 22.84 4.78 12.07
N GLN A 19 22.37 4.93 13.32
CA GLN A 19 21.83 3.86 14.13
C GLN A 19 20.63 3.15 13.53
N ARG A 20 19.70 3.77 12.77
CA ARG A 20 18.51 3.06 12.23
C ARG A 20 18.81 2.17 11.04
N GLN A 21 19.65 2.62 10.10
CA GLN A 21 20.14 1.78 9.00
C GLN A 21 21.08 0.68 9.53
N SER A 22 21.95 1.01 10.48
CA SER A 22 22.76 -0.02 11.16
C SER A 22 21.90 -0.98 11.96
N TRP A 23 20.78 -0.53 12.54
CA TRP A 23 19.88 -1.36 13.34
C TRP A 23 19.07 -2.33 12.49
N GLN A 24 18.54 -1.91 11.32
CA GLN A 24 17.89 -2.84 10.40
C GLN A 24 18.86 -3.86 9.80
N GLN A 25 20.09 -3.44 9.47
CA GLN A 25 21.14 -4.39 9.05
C GLN A 25 21.56 -5.32 10.18
N LYS A 26 21.63 -4.82 11.42
CA LYS A 26 21.94 -5.62 12.60
C LYS A 26 20.83 -6.63 12.90
N GLN A 27 19.56 -6.24 12.81
CA GLN A 27 18.44 -7.15 12.96
C GLN A 27 18.39 -8.22 11.86
N LYS A 28 18.65 -7.83 10.61
CA LYS A 28 18.77 -8.78 9.49
C LYS A 28 19.87 -9.81 9.75
N LEU A 29 21.00 -9.38 10.32
CA LEU A 29 22.10 -10.25 10.71
C LEU A 29 21.73 -11.16 11.90
N GLU A 30 21.02 -10.64 12.90
CA GLU A 30 20.52 -11.41 14.04
C GLU A 30 19.56 -12.53 13.59
N VAL A 31 18.59 -12.20 12.73
CA VAL A 31 17.65 -13.18 12.18
C VAL A 31 18.36 -14.21 11.30
N TYR A 32 19.30 -13.77 10.46
CA TYR A 32 20.11 -14.70 9.67
C TYR A 32 20.87 -15.70 10.54
N ASN A 33 21.51 -15.25 11.61
CA ASN A 33 22.26 -16.12 12.51
C ASN A 33 21.34 -17.12 13.22
N GLU A 34 20.14 -16.68 13.64
CA GLU A 34 19.14 -17.56 14.26
C GLU A 34 18.63 -18.63 13.28
N VAL A 35 18.34 -18.23 12.04
CA VAL A 35 17.92 -19.15 10.96
C VAL A 35 19.05 -20.13 10.62
N LEU A 36 20.29 -19.66 10.52
CA LEU A 36 21.46 -20.50 10.26
C LEU A 36 21.67 -21.54 11.37
N SER A 37 21.60 -21.12 12.64
CA SER A 37 21.73 -22.04 13.79
C SER A 37 20.66 -23.12 13.74
N ARG A 38 19.40 -22.74 13.51
CA ARG A 38 18.29 -23.69 13.48
C ARG A 38 18.36 -24.65 12.30
N ILE A 39 18.79 -24.20 11.13
CA ILE A 39 19.01 -25.08 9.97
C ILE A 39 20.13 -26.10 10.25
N GLN A 40 21.19 -25.69 10.95
CA GLN A 40 22.27 -26.58 11.39
C GLN A 40 21.78 -27.61 12.41
N ASP A 41 20.94 -27.18 13.37
CA ASP A 41 20.34 -28.06 14.38
C ASP A 41 19.35 -29.08 13.78
N LEU A 42 18.66 -28.72 12.69
CA LEU A 42 17.77 -29.60 11.93
C LEU A 42 18.52 -30.67 11.12
N ASN A 43 19.85 -30.60 11.03
CA ASN A 43 20.72 -31.52 10.31
C ASN A 43 20.27 -31.81 8.86
N CYS A 44 19.82 -30.76 8.16
CA CYS A 44 19.44 -30.87 6.75
C CYS A 44 20.67 -31.16 5.87
N GLU A 45 20.52 -32.02 4.86
CA GLU A 45 21.64 -32.38 3.95
C GLU A 45 22.26 -31.15 3.26
N GLU A 46 21.45 -30.13 2.97
CA GLU A 46 21.89 -28.85 2.37
C GLU A 46 22.78 -28.02 3.31
N ALA A 47 22.58 -28.13 4.63
CA ALA A 47 23.35 -27.39 5.63
C ALA A 47 24.79 -27.91 5.78
N ASN A 48 25.04 -29.15 5.34
CA ASN A 48 26.35 -29.81 5.40
C ASN A 48 27.24 -29.50 4.19
N LEU A 49 26.78 -28.69 3.23
CA LEU A 49 27.53 -28.29 2.05
C LEU A 49 28.55 -27.18 2.37
N LEU A 50 29.73 -27.26 1.75
CA LEU A 50 30.76 -26.21 1.89
C LEU A 50 30.25 -24.89 1.29
N GLY A 51 30.33 -23.80 2.07
CA GLY A 51 29.87 -22.46 1.67
C GLY A 51 28.36 -22.25 1.76
N PHE A 52 27.64 -23.11 2.49
CA PHE A 52 26.20 -22.96 2.74
C PHE A 52 25.84 -21.65 3.45
N ASP A 53 26.65 -21.26 4.43
CA ASP A 53 26.56 -20.00 5.17
C ASP A 53 26.61 -18.77 4.24
N ASP A 54 27.58 -18.75 3.32
CA ASP A 54 27.72 -17.70 2.32
C ASP A 54 26.53 -17.66 1.36
N GLN A 55 26.06 -18.83 0.90
CA GLN A 55 24.89 -18.91 0.02
C GLN A 55 23.59 -18.47 0.69
N LEU A 56 23.41 -18.81 1.97
CA LEU A 56 22.25 -18.39 2.75
C LEU A 56 22.29 -16.87 2.98
N TRP A 57 23.47 -16.31 3.24
CA TRP A 57 23.63 -14.86 3.39
C TRP A 57 23.35 -14.11 2.09
N LEU A 58 23.82 -14.63 0.95
CA LEU A 58 23.50 -14.10 -0.37
C LEU A 58 21.99 -14.12 -0.63
N HIS A 59 21.30 -15.20 -0.25
CA HIS A 59 19.83 -15.28 -0.35
C HIS A 59 19.14 -14.17 0.45
N PHE A 60 19.51 -13.98 1.72
CA PHE A 60 18.97 -12.86 2.51
C PHE A 60 19.24 -11.50 1.87
N ASN A 61 20.41 -11.31 1.25
CA ASN A 61 20.78 -10.06 0.59
C ASN A 61 20.06 -9.80 -0.74
N ARG A 62 19.48 -10.82 -1.38
CA ARG A 62 18.58 -10.64 -2.53
C ARG A 62 17.27 -9.97 -2.13
N PHE A 63 16.84 -10.10 -0.87
CA PHE A 63 15.57 -9.60 -0.39
C PHE A 63 15.66 -8.26 0.36
N PRO A 64 14.58 -7.45 0.34
CA PRO A 64 14.47 -6.25 1.17
C PRO A 64 14.52 -6.60 2.66
N SER A 65 14.92 -5.65 3.52
CA SER A 65 15.05 -5.88 4.97
C SER A 65 13.76 -6.41 5.63
N ARG A 66 12.57 -6.13 5.07
CA ARG A 66 11.28 -6.64 5.57
C ARG A 66 11.19 -8.17 5.54
N TYR A 67 11.80 -8.84 4.56
CA TYR A 67 11.82 -10.31 4.50
C TYR A 67 12.39 -10.90 5.77
N ALA A 68 13.52 -10.36 6.25
CA ALA A 68 14.14 -10.84 7.48
C ALA A 68 13.34 -10.46 8.75
N LEU A 69 12.49 -9.44 8.70
CA LEU A 69 11.66 -9.05 9.84
C LEU A 69 10.37 -9.87 9.93
N ASP A 70 9.88 -10.35 8.78
CA ASP A 70 8.58 -11.02 8.67
C ASP A 70 8.71 -12.55 8.66
N VAL A 71 9.89 -13.12 8.33
CA VAL A 71 10.15 -14.57 8.38
C VAL A 71 10.08 -15.08 9.81
N ASN A 72 9.29 -16.11 10.03
CA ASN A 72 9.26 -16.85 11.29
C ASN A 72 10.52 -17.72 11.44
N VAL A 73 11.39 -17.39 12.40
CA VAL A 73 12.61 -18.16 12.70
C VAL A 73 12.34 -19.58 13.20
N GLU A 74 11.14 -19.88 13.72
CA GLU A 74 10.68 -21.24 14.05
C GLU A 74 10.47 -22.13 12.83
N ARG A 75 10.53 -21.54 11.63
CA ARG A 75 10.35 -22.21 10.37
C ARG A 75 11.54 -21.95 9.44
N ALA A 76 12.74 -22.13 9.97
CA ALA A 76 13.99 -21.84 9.26
C ALA A 76 14.13 -22.65 7.95
N GLU A 77 13.53 -23.85 7.88
CA GLU A 77 13.48 -24.67 6.66
C GLU A 77 12.72 -24.02 5.50
N ASP A 78 11.78 -23.11 5.77
CA ASP A 78 11.01 -22.44 4.71
C ASP A 78 11.87 -21.44 3.94
N VAL A 79 12.91 -20.91 4.58
CA VAL A 79 13.92 -20.09 3.92
C VAL A 79 14.68 -20.90 2.87
N LEU A 80 14.91 -22.20 3.10
CA LEU A 80 15.49 -23.10 2.10
C LEU A 80 14.54 -23.34 0.95
N THR A 81 13.25 -23.53 1.24
CA THR A 81 12.20 -23.65 0.21
C THR A 81 12.16 -22.40 -0.67
N HIS A 82 12.21 -21.20 -0.08
CA HIS A 82 12.28 -19.94 -0.81
C HIS A 82 13.51 -19.87 -1.73
N LYS A 83 14.69 -20.25 -1.22
CA LYS A 83 15.94 -20.31 -1.99
C LYS A 83 15.83 -21.27 -3.17
N ARG A 84 15.29 -22.47 -2.95
CA ARG A 84 15.12 -23.49 -3.98
C ARG A 84 14.11 -23.05 -5.05
N LEU A 85 13.00 -22.44 -4.66
CA LEU A 85 11.99 -21.94 -5.61
C LEU A 85 12.53 -20.84 -6.52
N LEU A 86 13.32 -19.91 -5.98
CA LEU A 86 14.00 -18.89 -6.78
C LEU A 86 14.99 -19.49 -7.78
N GLN A 87 15.77 -20.49 -7.35
CA GLN A 87 16.70 -21.22 -8.23
C GLN A 87 15.95 -21.98 -9.34
N LEU A 88 14.84 -22.65 -9.01
CA LEU A 88 14.00 -23.31 -10.01
C LEU A 88 13.42 -22.31 -11.01
N ALA A 89 13.03 -21.13 -10.54
CA ALA A 89 12.51 -20.06 -11.38
C ALA A 89 13.57 -19.44 -12.30
N GLU A 90 14.87 -19.69 -12.13
CA GLU A 90 15.90 -19.23 -13.07
C GLU A 90 15.69 -19.84 -14.46
N ASP A 91 15.24 -21.10 -14.54
CA ASP A 91 14.86 -21.74 -15.81
C ASP A 91 13.46 -21.27 -16.26
N PRO A 92 13.32 -20.63 -17.44
CA PRO A 92 12.03 -20.23 -17.99
C PRO A 92 10.99 -21.35 -18.09
N ALA A 93 11.40 -22.61 -18.28
CA ALA A 93 10.49 -23.75 -18.39
C ALA A 93 9.75 -24.02 -17.07
N ASN A 94 10.41 -23.78 -15.94
CA ASN A 94 9.91 -24.07 -14.60
C ASN A 94 9.04 -22.95 -14.02
N ARG A 95 8.90 -21.82 -14.72
CA ARG A 95 8.13 -20.65 -14.23
C ARG A 95 6.62 -20.84 -14.42
N PRO A 96 5.76 -20.41 -13.47
CA PRO A 96 6.12 -20.11 -12.09
C PRO A 96 6.50 -21.41 -11.35
N ALA A 97 7.61 -21.37 -10.61
CA ALA A 97 7.99 -22.44 -9.71
C ALA A 97 7.16 -22.28 -8.43
N PHE A 98 6.67 -23.36 -7.85
CA PHE A 98 5.82 -23.26 -6.66
C PHE A 98 5.91 -24.47 -5.74
N ASP A 99 5.55 -24.25 -4.47
CA ASP A 99 5.35 -25.31 -3.49
C ASP A 99 4.08 -25.06 -2.67
N VAL A 100 3.52 -26.14 -2.12
CA VAL A 100 2.27 -26.15 -1.35
C VAL A 100 2.47 -26.98 -0.10
N ARG A 101 1.96 -26.46 1.02
CA ARG A 101 1.96 -27.17 2.29
C ARG A 101 0.72 -26.85 3.12
N LEU A 102 0.49 -27.64 4.14
CA LEU A 102 -0.59 -27.47 5.11
C LEU A 102 -0.09 -26.63 6.30
N VAL A 103 -0.86 -25.64 6.74
CA VAL A 103 -0.53 -24.75 7.86
C VAL A 103 -1.72 -24.61 8.82
N GLN A 104 -1.49 -24.20 10.05
CA GLN A 104 -2.55 -23.93 11.04
C GLN A 104 -2.65 -22.45 11.38
N VAL A 105 -3.83 -21.86 11.17
CA VAL A 105 -4.15 -20.50 11.63
C VAL A 105 -5.05 -20.62 12.88
N HIS A 106 -4.56 -20.21 14.05
CA HIS A 106 -5.33 -20.31 15.30
C HIS A 106 -6.42 -19.22 15.36
N PRO A 107 -7.70 -19.58 15.56
CA PRO A 107 -8.73 -18.60 15.96
C PRO A 107 -8.45 -18.18 17.41
N ILE A 108 -8.36 -16.88 17.67
CA ILE A 108 -8.19 -16.36 19.03
C ILE A 108 -9.48 -16.62 19.80
N ALA A 109 -9.43 -17.53 20.78
CA ALA A 109 -10.53 -17.78 21.70
C ALA A 109 -10.65 -16.61 22.69
N ASN A 110 -11.86 -16.03 22.79
CA ASN A 110 -12.20 -15.01 23.79
C ASN A 110 -11.82 -15.49 25.20
N GLY A 111 -11.12 -14.62 25.94
CA GLY A 111 -10.74 -14.86 27.32
C GLY A 111 -11.95 -15.10 28.22
N ASN A 112 -11.91 -16.20 28.97
CA ASN A 112 -12.51 -16.36 30.28
C ASN A 112 -11.92 -17.63 30.91
N LEU A 113 -10.81 -17.48 31.63
CA LEU A 113 -10.42 -18.45 32.65
C LEU A 113 -10.41 -17.72 33.99
N VAL A 114 -11.55 -17.83 34.68
CA VAL A 114 -11.65 -17.55 36.11
C VAL A 114 -11.26 -18.84 36.84
N ASP A 115 -10.40 -18.67 37.83
CA ASP A 115 -9.96 -19.59 38.88
C ASP A 115 -10.72 -20.91 39.02
N SER A 116 -9.96 -22.01 39.10
CA SER A 116 -10.23 -23.06 40.10
C SER A 116 -8.99 -23.88 40.43
N VAL A 117 -8.64 -23.72 41.70
CA VAL A 117 -7.62 -24.34 42.55
C VAL A 117 -7.66 -25.89 42.58
N ASN A 118 -6.47 -26.47 42.77
CA ASN A 118 -6.13 -27.69 43.51
C ASN A 118 -6.95 -28.98 43.29
N LEU A 119 -6.27 -30.02 42.81
CA LEU A 119 -6.08 -31.22 43.64
C LEU A 119 -4.82 -32.01 43.25
N ASP A 120 -4.07 -32.37 44.28
CA ASP A 120 -2.83 -33.13 44.27
C ASP A 120 -3.10 -34.65 44.37
N SER A 121 -2.06 -35.44 44.06
CA SER A 121 -1.75 -36.78 44.58
C SER A 121 -2.37 -38.07 43.95
N SER A 122 -1.47 -38.79 43.28
CA SER A 122 -0.99 -40.15 43.67
C SER A 122 -1.67 -41.44 43.13
N LEU A 123 -0.77 -42.28 42.55
CA LEU A 123 -0.66 -43.75 42.62
C LEU A 123 -1.45 -44.69 41.66
N LYS A 124 -0.64 -45.39 40.86
CA LYS A 124 -0.50 -46.86 40.68
C LYS A 124 -0.90 -47.51 39.34
N GLU A 125 0.02 -48.39 38.95
CA GLU A 125 0.06 -49.35 37.83
C GLU A 125 -1.13 -50.33 37.85
N ASP A 126 -1.65 -50.74 36.68
CA ASP A 126 -1.29 -52.03 36.05
C ASP A 126 -2.18 -52.39 34.83
N ALA A 127 -1.49 -52.99 33.85
CA ALA A 127 -1.86 -53.91 32.76
C ALA A 127 -3.31 -54.12 32.24
N GLN A 128 -3.38 -54.04 30.89
CA GLN A 128 -4.20 -54.80 29.93
C GLN A 128 -5.72 -54.50 29.81
N SER A 129 -6.09 -53.77 28.75
CA SER A 129 -6.86 -54.33 27.61
C SER A 129 -7.32 -53.25 26.61
N SER A 130 -7.33 -53.66 25.33
CA SER A 130 -8.16 -53.16 24.22
C SER A 130 -7.97 -51.73 23.67
N PHE A 131 -7.43 -51.68 22.45
CA PHE A 131 -7.64 -50.68 21.39
C PHE A 131 -7.54 -49.20 21.81
N HIS A 132 -6.33 -48.64 21.68
CA HIS A 132 -6.12 -47.20 21.69
C HIS A 132 -6.79 -46.54 20.49
N ASN A 133 -7.94 -45.94 20.76
CA ASN A 133 -8.46 -44.80 20.02
C ASN A 133 -7.56 -43.60 20.37
N GLY A 134 -6.61 -43.28 19.49
CA GLY A 134 -5.72 -42.13 19.64
C GLY A 134 -6.13 -41.04 18.67
N ASN A 135 -6.95 -40.08 19.14
CA ASN A 135 -7.06 -38.76 18.51
C ASN A 135 -5.66 -38.13 18.54
N ARG A 136 -4.87 -38.31 17.47
CA ARG A 136 -3.77 -37.40 17.17
C ARG A 136 -4.44 -36.11 16.71
N LEU A 137 -4.55 -35.12 17.60
CA LEU A 137 -4.57 -33.73 17.15
C LEU A 137 -3.20 -33.53 16.46
N THR A 138 -3.17 -33.69 15.14
CA THR A 138 -2.05 -33.22 14.32
C THR A 138 -2.05 -31.70 14.40
N SER A 139 -1.24 -31.16 15.31
CA SER A 139 -0.93 -29.73 15.29
C SER A 139 -0.09 -29.46 14.05
N HIS A 140 -0.65 -28.75 13.09
CA HIS A 140 0.06 -28.38 11.86
C HIS A 140 0.93 -27.14 12.12
N PRO A 141 2.06 -26.96 11.42
CA PRO A 141 2.96 -25.84 11.66
C PRO A 141 2.29 -24.48 11.34
N PRO A 142 2.71 -23.39 11.99
CA PRO A 142 2.24 -22.05 11.66
C PRO A 142 2.77 -21.59 10.27
N PRO A 143 2.14 -20.57 9.66
CA PRO A 143 2.63 -19.95 8.42
C PRO A 143 4.08 -19.44 8.52
N THR A 144 4.76 -19.37 7.36
CA THR A 144 6.15 -18.86 7.24
C THR A 144 6.23 -17.38 7.61
N PHE A 145 5.16 -16.66 7.32
CA PHE A 145 5.00 -15.24 7.58
C PHE A 145 3.70 -15.06 8.37
N GLY A 146 3.77 -14.33 9.49
CA GLY A 146 2.62 -14.06 10.35
C GLY A 146 2.46 -15.02 11.53
N SER A 147 2.62 -14.46 12.75
CA SER A 147 2.02 -14.86 14.05
C SER A 147 2.65 -14.02 15.17
N SER A 148 2.10 -12.85 15.48
CA SER A 148 2.43 -12.07 16.70
C SER A 148 1.19 -12.02 17.61
N PRO A 149 1.33 -12.13 18.95
CA PRO A 149 0.21 -12.31 19.89
C PRO A 149 -0.70 -11.09 20.15
N ASN A 150 -0.71 -10.05 19.30
CA ASN A 150 -1.36 -8.76 19.60
C ASN A 150 -2.53 -8.37 18.68
N LEU A 151 -3.28 -9.34 18.13
CA LEU A 151 -4.46 -9.05 17.30
C LEU A 151 -5.75 -9.43 18.03
N GLU A 152 -6.22 -8.60 18.97
CA GLU A 152 -7.61 -8.64 19.42
C GLU A 152 -8.53 -8.27 18.25
N ALA A 153 -9.33 -9.23 17.79
CA ALA A 153 -10.39 -8.99 16.81
C ALA A 153 -11.59 -8.32 17.51
N PRO A 154 -12.13 -7.18 17.04
CA PRO A 154 -13.40 -6.67 17.56
C PRO A 154 -14.56 -7.50 16.98
N ALA A 155 -15.13 -8.35 17.82
CA ALA A 155 -16.40 -9.02 17.55
C ALA A 155 -17.57 -8.03 17.61
N ILE A 156 -18.23 -7.86 16.47
CA ILE A 156 -19.69 -7.77 16.25
C ILE A 156 -20.52 -7.21 17.43
N GLN A 157 -20.86 -5.91 17.38
CA GLN A 157 -22.08 -5.38 17.99
C GLN A 157 -22.99 -4.84 16.87
N GLY A 158 -23.67 -5.78 16.19
CA GLY A 158 -24.77 -5.48 15.27
C GLY A 158 -26.09 -5.82 15.97
N ASN A 159 -26.99 -4.82 16.01
CA ASN A 159 -28.31 -4.84 16.64
C ASN A 159 -29.10 -6.14 16.45
N LYS A 160 -29.59 -6.71 17.56
CA LYS A 160 -30.75 -7.61 17.58
C LYS A 160 -31.99 -6.76 17.83
N ASP A 161 -32.88 -6.70 16.84
CA ASP A 161 -34.29 -6.44 17.09
C ASP A 161 -35.09 -7.74 16.84
N ASN A 162 -35.86 -8.06 17.87
CA ASN A 162 -36.84 -9.12 18.15
C ASN A 162 -37.52 -9.87 16.99
N VAL A 163 -37.62 -11.21 17.12
CA VAL A 163 -38.88 -11.98 17.16
C VAL A 163 -38.64 -13.23 18.05
N GLU A 164 -39.54 -13.47 19.01
CA GLU A 164 -39.62 -14.67 19.85
C GLU A 164 -40.21 -15.85 19.05
N ASP A 165 -39.62 -17.05 19.14
CA ASP A 165 -40.38 -18.26 19.48
C ASP A 165 -39.48 -19.47 19.80
N ALA A 166 -40.07 -20.39 20.58
CA ALA A 166 -39.45 -21.33 21.51
C ALA A 166 -38.78 -22.60 20.92
N ASP A 167 -37.91 -23.16 21.76
CA ASP A 167 -37.50 -24.57 21.90
C ASP A 167 -37.22 -25.40 20.64
N SER A 168 -35.93 -25.55 20.32
CA SER A 168 -35.40 -26.80 19.75
C SER A 168 -33.92 -26.94 20.07
N ALA A 169 -33.62 -27.92 20.93
CA ALA A 169 -32.27 -28.39 21.18
C ALA A 169 -31.68 -28.98 19.89
N MET A 170 -30.63 -28.36 19.34
CA MET A 170 -29.84 -28.93 18.24
C MET A 170 -28.35 -28.71 18.50
N ASN A 171 -27.69 -29.81 18.86
CA ASN A 171 -26.30 -30.18 18.58
C ASN A 171 -25.33 -29.02 18.26
N VAL A 172 -24.53 -28.67 19.26
CA VAL A 172 -23.23 -28.02 19.04
C VAL A 172 -22.36 -29.00 18.24
N THR A 173 -22.37 -28.86 16.92
CA THR A 173 -21.38 -29.50 16.05
C THR A 173 -20.10 -28.68 16.21
N PRO A 174 -18.94 -29.27 16.54
CA PRO A 174 -17.70 -28.52 16.54
C PRO A 174 -17.48 -28.05 15.11
N TYR A 175 -17.34 -26.74 14.90
CA TYR A 175 -16.93 -26.18 13.62
C TYR A 175 -15.62 -26.86 13.22
N LEU A 176 -15.69 -27.83 12.32
CA LEU A 176 -14.52 -28.39 11.66
C LEU A 176 -13.80 -27.22 10.99
N SER A 177 -12.67 -26.81 11.55
CA SER A 177 -11.78 -25.82 10.93
C SER A 177 -11.38 -26.37 9.57
N ARG A 178 -11.74 -25.65 8.50
CA ARG A 178 -11.32 -26.04 7.15
C ARG A 178 -9.79 -26.01 7.08
N PRO A 179 -9.15 -26.96 6.38
CA PRO A 179 -7.70 -27.01 6.31
C PRO A 179 -7.15 -25.79 5.57
N THR A 180 -6.19 -25.11 6.19
CA THR A 180 -5.50 -23.95 5.61
C THR A 180 -4.20 -24.37 4.97
N HIS A 181 -3.91 -23.87 3.77
CA HIS A 181 -2.72 -24.22 3.01
C HIS A 181 -1.87 -22.99 2.76
N GLU A 182 -0.56 -23.14 2.79
CA GLU A 182 0.38 -22.11 2.35
C GLU A 182 0.93 -22.50 0.97
N ILE A 183 0.86 -21.57 0.03
CA ILE A 183 1.30 -21.74 -1.34
C ILE A 183 2.33 -20.66 -1.63
N THR A 184 3.55 -21.09 -1.97
CA THR A 184 4.63 -20.16 -2.32
C THR A 184 4.94 -20.27 -3.81
N PHE A 185 4.96 -19.15 -4.51
CA PHE A 185 5.33 -19.02 -5.91
C PHE A 185 6.63 -18.24 -6.06
N SER A 186 7.40 -18.60 -7.07
CA SER A 186 8.53 -17.81 -7.57
C SER A 186 8.52 -17.73 -9.10
N THR A 187 8.72 -16.53 -9.62
CA THR A 187 8.77 -16.26 -11.05
C THR A 187 9.54 -14.96 -11.33
N THR A 188 9.71 -14.58 -12.59
CA THR A 188 10.24 -13.25 -12.93
C THR A 188 9.32 -12.16 -12.40
N ASP A 189 9.90 -11.17 -11.73
CA ASP A 189 9.19 -10.01 -11.23
C ASP A 189 8.72 -9.18 -12.42
N LYS A 190 7.45 -9.42 -12.78
CA LYS A 190 6.81 -8.88 -13.96
C LYS A 190 5.49 -8.22 -13.59
N PRO A 191 5.05 -7.27 -14.42
CA PRO A 191 3.71 -6.72 -14.32
C PRO A 191 2.63 -7.79 -14.25
N LYS A 192 1.73 -7.68 -13.27
CA LYS A 192 0.55 -8.53 -13.10
C LYS A 192 0.82 -9.98 -12.65
N THR A 193 2.05 -10.33 -12.27
CA THR A 193 2.37 -11.65 -11.72
C THR A 193 1.45 -12.02 -10.55
N LEU A 194 1.34 -11.12 -9.56
CA LEU A 194 0.47 -11.34 -8.41
C LEU A 194 -1.00 -11.54 -8.83
N ASN A 195 -1.48 -10.78 -9.81
CA ASN A 195 -2.85 -10.92 -10.34
C ASN A 195 -3.08 -12.23 -11.10
N GLN A 196 -2.07 -12.71 -11.84
CA GLN A 196 -2.14 -13.99 -12.52
C GLN A 196 -2.24 -15.13 -11.50
N LEU A 197 -1.44 -15.05 -10.43
CA LEU A 197 -1.44 -16.04 -9.35
C LEU A 197 -2.74 -15.98 -8.55
N THR A 198 -3.25 -14.80 -8.20
CA THR A 198 -4.53 -14.67 -7.47
C THR A 198 -5.73 -15.10 -8.30
N SER A 199 -5.76 -14.80 -9.61
CA SER A 199 -6.78 -15.33 -10.53
C SER A 199 -6.73 -16.84 -10.61
N LEU A 200 -5.52 -17.40 -10.71
CA LEU A 200 -5.30 -18.84 -10.75
C LEU A 200 -5.79 -19.54 -9.47
N LEU A 201 -5.50 -18.97 -8.30
CA LEU A 201 -6.00 -19.48 -7.02
C LEU A 201 -7.52 -19.39 -6.93
N SER A 202 -8.12 -18.29 -7.41
CA SER A 202 -9.57 -18.12 -7.44
C SER A 202 -10.26 -19.09 -8.40
N GLU A 203 -9.67 -19.41 -9.55
CA GLU A 203 -10.20 -20.38 -10.52
C GLU A 203 -10.24 -21.80 -9.96
N ILE A 204 -9.31 -22.12 -9.05
CA ILE A 204 -9.28 -23.39 -8.31
C ILE A 204 -10.28 -23.39 -7.14
N GLY A 205 -10.85 -22.23 -6.79
CA GLY A 205 -11.83 -22.07 -5.72
C GLY A 205 -11.20 -21.85 -4.34
N LEU A 206 -9.96 -21.39 -4.30
CA LEU A 206 -9.23 -21.07 -3.06
C LEU A 206 -9.48 -19.61 -2.66
N ASN A 207 -9.72 -19.37 -1.36
CA ASN A 207 -9.81 -18.02 -0.82
C ASN A 207 -8.52 -17.66 -0.10
N ILE A 208 -8.00 -16.47 -0.37
CA ILE A 208 -6.76 -15.97 0.24
C ILE A 208 -7.07 -15.37 1.62
N ILE A 209 -6.44 -15.90 2.65
CA ILE A 209 -6.50 -15.42 4.04
C ILE A 209 -5.38 -14.40 4.28
N GLU A 210 -4.17 -14.72 3.81
CA GLU A 210 -2.97 -13.91 3.99
C GLU A 210 -2.11 -13.98 2.73
N ALA A 211 -1.40 -12.90 2.40
CA ALA A 211 -0.51 -12.87 1.26
C ALA A 211 0.69 -11.96 1.52
N HIS A 212 1.87 -12.44 1.16
CA HIS A 212 3.14 -11.73 1.27
C HIS A 212 3.87 -11.77 -0.07
N ALA A 213 4.32 -10.62 -0.55
CA ALA A 213 5.01 -10.52 -1.84
C ALA A 213 6.36 -9.82 -1.64
N PHE A 214 7.42 -10.42 -2.17
CA PHE A 214 8.78 -9.92 -2.06
C PHE A 214 9.45 -9.88 -3.43
N SER A 215 9.87 -8.68 -3.86
CA SER A 215 10.73 -8.49 -5.03
C SER A 215 12.19 -8.67 -4.64
N THR A 216 12.95 -9.40 -5.45
CA THR A 216 14.38 -9.60 -5.27
C THR A 216 15.18 -8.59 -6.09
N GLY A 217 16.38 -8.23 -5.63
CA GLY A 217 17.27 -7.29 -6.31
C GLY A 217 17.73 -7.76 -7.71
N ASP A 218 17.55 -9.04 -8.04
CA ASP A 218 17.90 -9.64 -9.31
C ASP A 218 16.70 -9.91 -10.24
N GLY A 219 15.52 -9.34 -9.94
CA GLY A 219 14.38 -9.30 -10.87
C GLY A 219 13.46 -10.53 -10.82
N PHE A 220 13.46 -11.27 -9.71
CA PHE A 220 12.48 -12.32 -9.41
C PHE A 220 11.53 -11.90 -8.29
N SER A 221 10.34 -12.49 -8.25
CA SER A 221 9.39 -12.35 -7.14
C SER A 221 9.30 -13.65 -6.34
N LEU A 222 8.99 -13.51 -5.06
CA LEU A 222 8.58 -14.57 -4.15
C LEU A 222 7.22 -14.16 -3.54
N ASP A 223 6.18 -14.90 -3.89
CA ASP A 223 4.79 -14.60 -3.52
C ASP A 223 4.23 -15.75 -2.68
N VAL A 224 3.86 -15.49 -1.43
CA VAL A 224 3.43 -16.49 -0.45
C VAL A 224 1.99 -16.22 -0.07
N PHE A 225 1.12 -17.20 -0.20
CA PHE A 225 -0.32 -17.10 0.07
C PHE A 225 -0.75 -18.13 1.09
N VAL A 226 -1.42 -17.71 2.16
CA VAL A 226 -2.18 -18.61 3.03
C VAL A 226 -3.62 -18.61 2.53
N VAL A 227 -4.16 -19.79 2.24
CA VAL A 227 -5.47 -19.97 1.60
C VAL A 227 -6.35 -20.98 2.35
N ASP A 228 -7.65 -20.79 2.29
CA ASP A 228 -8.65 -21.82 2.60
C ASP A 228 -9.48 -22.19 1.36
N GLY A 229 -10.42 -23.12 1.53
CA GLY A 229 -11.36 -23.51 0.47
C GLY A 229 -11.03 -24.84 -0.19
N TRP A 230 -9.84 -25.39 0.03
CA TRP A 230 -9.52 -26.76 -0.35
C TRP A 230 -10.13 -27.77 0.64
N PRO A 231 -10.86 -28.81 0.20
CA PRO A 231 -11.61 -29.69 1.10
C PRO A 231 -10.74 -30.76 1.79
N CYS A 232 -9.54 -31.03 1.28
CA CYS A 232 -8.65 -32.08 1.75
C CYS A 232 -7.42 -31.50 2.45
N GLU A 233 -6.83 -32.24 3.39
CA GLU A 233 -5.51 -31.90 3.99
C GLU A 233 -4.34 -32.30 3.06
N GLU A 234 -4.60 -33.14 2.06
CA GLU A 234 -3.59 -33.64 1.13
C GLU A 234 -3.16 -32.55 0.13
N THR A 235 -1.86 -32.27 0.13
CA THR A 235 -1.25 -31.20 -0.68
C THR A 235 -0.98 -31.64 -2.13
N GLU A 236 -0.89 -32.94 -2.41
CA GLU A 236 -0.56 -33.45 -3.76
C GLU A 236 -1.69 -33.23 -4.77
N GLU A 237 -2.95 -33.39 -4.36
CA GLU A 237 -4.10 -33.09 -5.23
C GLU A 237 -4.19 -31.60 -5.54
N LEU A 238 -3.94 -30.75 -4.54
CA LEU A 238 -3.87 -29.31 -4.70
C LEU A 238 -2.70 -28.90 -5.62
N LYS A 239 -1.52 -29.51 -5.46
CA LYS A 239 -0.38 -29.33 -6.37
C LYS A 239 -0.74 -29.74 -7.79
N SER A 240 -1.45 -30.85 -7.98
CA SER A 240 -1.89 -31.33 -9.29
C SER A 240 -2.87 -30.36 -9.96
N ALA A 241 -3.85 -29.85 -9.20
CA ALA A 241 -4.81 -28.85 -9.66
C ALA A 241 -4.11 -27.55 -10.08
N LEU A 242 -3.17 -27.07 -9.26
CA LEU A 242 -2.34 -25.89 -9.56
C LEU A 242 -1.50 -26.11 -10.83
N LYS A 243 -0.80 -27.24 -10.95
CA LYS A 243 -0.01 -27.56 -12.17
C LYS A 243 -0.87 -27.53 -13.42
N LYS A 244 -2.07 -28.11 -13.36
CA LYS A 244 -3.02 -28.18 -14.49
C LYS A 244 -3.50 -26.78 -14.89
N GLU A 245 -3.85 -25.93 -13.94
CA GLU A 245 -4.34 -24.58 -14.23
C GLU A 245 -3.22 -23.67 -14.74
N ILE A 246 -1.99 -23.82 -14.21
CA ILE A 246 -0.81 -23.12 -14.73
C ILE A 246 -0.57 -23.49 -16.21
N LEU A 247 -0.70 -24.77 -16.57
CA LEU A 247 -0.49 -25.22 -17.95
C LEU A 247 -1.57 -24.66 -18.90
N LYS A 248 -2.83 -24.67 -18.47
CA LYS A 248 -3.96 -24.09 -19.21
C LYS A 248 -3.80 -22.58 -19.42
N SER A 249 -3.30 -21.87 -18.41
CA SER A 249 -2.97 -20.45 -18.51
C SER A 249 -1.83 -20.18 -19.51
N LYS A 250 -0.81 -21.05 -19.56
CA LYS A 250 0.27 -20.96 -20.56
C LYS A 250 -0.27 -21.13 -21.99
N GLU A 251 -1.13 -22.10 -22.27
CA GLU A 251 -1.66 -22.35 -23.63
C GLU A 251 -2.53 -21.19 -24.17
N GLN A 252 -3.30 -20.53 -23.31
CA GLN A 252 -4.10 -19.35 -23.68
C GLN A 252 -3.25 -18.12 -24.04
N TYR A 253 -2.03 -18.03 -23.50
CA TYR A 253 -1.10 -16.93 -23.79
C TYR A 253 -0.47 -17.07 -25.19
N TRP A 254 -0.07 -18.28 -25.57
CA TRP A 254 0.55 -18.58 -26.88
C TRP A 254 -0.44 -18.41 -28.04
N SER A 255 -1.73 -18.58 -27.77
CA SER A 255 -2.81 -18.35 -28.75
C SER A 255 -3.07 -16.87 -29.05
N LYS A 256 -2.61 -15.94 -28.19
CA LYS A 256 -2.80 -14.48 -28.36
C LYS A 256 -1.66 -13.80 -29.13
N GLU A 257 -0.48 -14.41 -29.24
CA GLU A 257 0.64 -13.84 -29.99
C GLU A 257 0.56 -14.09 -31.51
N HIS A 258 -0.23 -15.08 -31.97
CA HIS A 258 -0.29 -15.45 -33.40
C HIS A 258 -1.45 -14.81 -34.19
N SER A 259 -2.16 -13.82 -33.64
CA SER A 259 -3.25 -13.11 -34.35
C SER A 259 -2.99 -11.63 -34.68
N GLY A 260 -1.76 -11.13 -34.53
CA GLY A 260 -1.42 -9.73 -34.80
C GLY A 260 -0.35 -9.54 -35.89
N TYR A 261 -0.80 -9.24 -37.12
CA TYR A 261 -0.07 -8.62 -38.24
C TYR A 261 1.06 -9.39 -38.94
N ALA A 262 0.71 -9.96 -40.09
CA ALA A 262 1.60 -10.18 -41.22
C ALA A 262 1.52 -8.98 -42.19
N ILE A 263 2.58 -8.17 -42.33
CA ILE A 263 2.88 -7.39 -43.55
C ILE A 263 4.41 -7.27 -43.73
N GLY A 264 4.91 -7.90 -44.79
CA GLY A 264 5.92 -7.40 -45.74
C GLY A 264 7.30 -6.96 -45.25
N GLY A 265 8.32 -7.76 -45.57
CA GLY A 265 9.72 -7.31 -45.56
C GLY A 265 10.11 -6.56 -46.83
N HIS A 266 11.09 -5.64 -46.72
CA HIS A 266 12.38 -5.71 -47.41
C HIS A 266 13.30 -4.51 -47.08
N ASN A 267 14.55 -4.87 -46.78
CA ASN A 267 15.83 -4.23 -47.10
C ASN A 267 16.44 -3.05 -46.29
N GLU A 268 17.60 -3.41 -45.73
CA GLU A 268 18.91 -2.75 -45.81
C GLU A 268 19.28 -1.61 -44.84
N ARG A 269 20.16 -2.00 -43.91
CA ARG A 269 21.39 -1.31 -43.49
C ARG A 269 21.42 0.19 -43.76
N THR A 270 21.22 0.97 -42.70
CA THR A 270 22.08 2.13 -42.43
C THR A 270 22.27 2.23 -40.92
N LEU A 271 23.50 1.96 -40.50
CA LEU A 271 24.02 2.19 -39.17
C LEU A 271 24.17 3.71 -39.00
N GLU A 272 23.09 4.38 -38.57
CA GLU A 272 23.15 5.79 -38.18
C GLU A 272 22.74 5.95 -36.71
N LYS A 273 23.55 6.73 -36.01
CA LYS A 273 23.56 6.98 -34.57
C LYS A 273 22.16 7.29 -34.04
N LEU A 274 21.66 6.43 -33.14
CA LEU A 274 20.54 6.76 -32.26
C LEU A 274 20.95 7.96 -31.39
N SER A 275 20.42 9.13 -31.72
CA SER A 275 20.44 10.31 -30.87
C SER A 275 19.71 9.98 -29.56
N ASN A 276 20.40 10.08 -28.42
CA ASN A 276 19.89 9.84 -27.06
C ASN A 276 18.95 10.97 -26.57
N CYS A 277 18.12 11.54 -27.44
CA CYS A 277 17.16 12.58 -27.10
C CYS A 277 15.78 11.95 -26.90
N VAL A 278 15.12 12.24 -25.76
CA VAL A 278 13.72 11.87 -25.54
C VAL A 278 12.84 12.81 -26.35
N GLU A 279 12.27 12.32 -27.46
CA GLU A 279 11.34 13.12 -28.27
C GLU A 279 9.96 13.20 -27.59
N ILE A 280 9.69 14.32 -26.92
CA ILE A 280 8.35 14.64 -26.42
C ILE A 280 7.55 15.28 -27.57
N PRO A 281 6.31 14.86 -27.84
CA PRO A 281 5.46 15.52 -28.83
C PRO A 281 5.38 17.03 -28.56
N THR A 282 5.84 17.83 -29.52
CA THR A 282 5.80 19.30 -29.45
C THR A 282 4.57 19.80 -30.21
N ASP A 283 3.76 20.59 -29.53
CA ASP A 283 2.62 21.33 -30.09
C ASP A 283 3.02 22.75 -30.54
N GLY A 284 4.32 23.06 -30.56
CA GLY A 284 4.87 24.28 -31.12
C GLY A 284 4.73 25.53 -30.24
N THR A 285 4.27 25.43 -28.99
CA THR A 285 3.88 26.64 -28.22
C THR A 285 4.56 26.92 -26.89
N ASP A 286 5.46 26.08 -26.33
CA ASP A 286 6.08 26.38 -25.03
C ASP A 286 7.58 26.08 -24.95
N VAL A 287 8.35 27.04 -24.40
CA VAL A 287 9.74 26.86 -23.98
C VAL A 287 9.73 26.32 -22.54
N TRP A 288 9.58 25.00 -22.41
CA TRP A 288 9.51 24.30 -21.11
C TRP A 288 10.76 23.46 -20.81
N GLU A 289 11.62 23.25 -21.81
CA GLU A 289 12.90 22.57 -21.63
C GLU A 289 13.83 23.51 -20.86
N ILE A 290 14.31 23.04 -19.70
CA ILE A 290 15.22 23.79 -18.85
C ILE A 290 16.66 23.35 -19.15
N ASP A 291 17.55 24.32 -19.31
CA ASP A 291 18.98 24.03 -19.25
C ASP A 291 19.37 23.72 -17.80
N ALA A 292 19.82 22.49 -17.53
CA ALA A 292 20.19 22.03 -16.19
C ALA A 292 21.19 22.96 -15.48
N ARG A 293 22.02 23.73 -16.22
CA ARG A 293 22.95 24.72 -15.67
C ARG A 293 22.26 25.92 -15.00
N GLN A 294 21.00 26.16 -15.31
CA GLN A 294 20.18 27.22 -14.72
C GLN A 294 19.53 26.79 -13.40
N LEU A 295 19.51 25.48 -13.11
CA LEU A 295 19.00 24.95 -11.85
C LEU A 295 20.10 24.98 -10.79
N LYS A 296 19.78 25.55 -9.63
CA LYS A 296 20.63 25.42 -8.44
C LYS A 296 20.01 24.40 -7.51
N MET A 297 20.71 23.28 -7.33
CA MET A 297 20.31 22.23 -6.40
C MET A 297 20.53 22.69 -4.96
N GLY A 298 19.54 22.47 -4.10
CA GLY A 298 19.62 22.67 -2.67
C GLY A 298 19.50 21.34 -1.93
N ASN A 299 18.85 21.37 -0.77
CA ASN A 299 18.73 20.21 0.11
C ASN A 299 17.82 19.14 -0.51
N LYS A 300 18.19 17.87 -0.30
CA LYS A 300 17.32 16.74 -0.60
C LYS A 300 16.10 16.76 0.32
N VAL A 301 14.90 16.67 -0.27
CA VAL A 301 13.61 16.69 0.43
C VAL A 301 13.10 15.28 0.64
N GLY A 302 13.30 14.38 -0.33
CA GLY A 302 12.85 13.00 -0.24
C GLY A 302 13.46 12.09 -1.29
N SER A 303 13.21 10.79 -1.13
CA SER A 303 13.52 9.75 -2.11
C SER A 303 12.25 8.95 -2.38
N GLY A 304 11.91 8.79 -3.65
CA GLY A 304 10.83 7.94 -4.13
C GLY A 304 11.34 6.80 -5.00
N SER A 305 10.43 5.95 -5.45
CA SER A 305 10.71 4.84 -6.38
C SER A 305 11.24 5.32 -7.73
N PHE A 306 10.75 6.47 -8.20
CA PHE A 306 11.08 7.03 -9.52
C PHE A 306 12.25 8.02 -9.52
N GLY A 307 12.78 8.38 -8.34
CA GLY A 307 13.80 9.42 -8.27
C GLY A 307 13.97 10.07 -6.91
N ASP A 308 14.91 10.99 -6.84
CA ASP A 308 15.17 11.81 -5.66
C ASP A 308 14.58 13.21 -5.85
N LEU A 309 13.90 13.72 -4.81
CA LEU A 309 13.30 15.05 -4.80
C LEU A 309 14.20 16.01 -4.04
N TYR A 310 14.54 17.13 -4.67
CA TYR A 310 15.35 18.19 -4.08
C TYR A 310 14.59 19.51 -4.06
N LYS A 311 14.85 20.31 -3.03
CA LYS A 311 14.55 21.74 -3.07
C LYS A 311 15.65 22.41 -3.89
N GLY A 312 15.31 23.37 -4.73
CA GLY A 312 16.28 24.14 -5.50
C GLY A 312 15.77 25.53 -5.84
N THR A 313 16.51 26.23 -6.68
CA THR A 313 16.09 27.52 -7.23
C THR A 313 16.27 27.57 -8.75
N TYR A 314 15.30 28.15 -9.44
CA TYR A 314 15.33 28.45 -10.88
C TYR A 314 14.99 29.93 -11.07
N PHE A 315 15.92 30.73 -11.64
CA PHE A 315 15.77 32.20 -11.75
C PHE A 315 15.29 32.88 -10.45
N SER A 316 15.86 32.49 -9.30
CA SER A 316 15.50 32.99 -7.96
C SER A 316 14.12 32.59 -7.44
N GLN A 317 13.34 31.81 -8.20
CA GLN A 317 12.12 31.16 -7.71
C GLN A 317 12.49 29.85 -7.01
N GLU A 318 11.91 29.57 -5.84
CA GLU A 318 12.04 28.27 -5.19
C GLU A 318 11.27 27.20 -5.96
N VAL A 319 11.93 26.06 -6.21
CA VAL A 319 11.38 24.97 -7.02
C VAL A 319 11.63 23.61 -6.37
N ALA A 320 10.79 22.64 -6.69
CA ALA A 320 11.01 21.23 -6.41
C ALA A 320 11.57 20.57 -7.67
N ILE A 321 12.67 19.83 -7.53
CA ILE A 321 13.42 19.20 -8.62
C ILE A 321 13.42 17.70 -8.38
N LYS A 322 12.64 16.96 -9.17
CA LYS A 322 12.54 15.50 -9.12
C LYS A 322 13.53 14.92 -10.15
N ILE A 323 14.65 14.37 -9.68
CA ILE A 323 15.71 13.80 -10.51
C ILE A 323 15.51 12.29 -10.66
N LEU A 324 15.52 11.80 -11.90
CA LEU A 324 15.48 10.37 -12.20
C LEU A 324 16.86 9.76 -11.97
N LYS A 325 16.92 8.63 -11.27
CA LYS A 325 18.19 7.97 -10.95
C LYS A 325 18.76 7.28 -12.19
N PRO A 326 20.00 7.59 -12.61
CA PRO A 326 20.60 7.05 -13.84
C PRO A 326 20.77 5.52 -13.81
N GLU A 327 20.93 4.95 -12.61
CA GLU A 327 21.12 3.50 -12.36
C GLU A 327 19.88 2.65 -12.72
N HIS A 328 18.72 3.27 -12.96
CA HIS A 328 17.44 2.58 -13.20
C HIS A 328 16.76 3.01 -14.52
N VAL A 329 17.46 3.77 -15.38
CA VAL A 329 16.87 4.27 -16.63
C VAL A 329 16.76 3.15 -17.65
N ASN A 330 15.53 2.68 -17.87
CA ASN A 330 15.15 1.79 -18.96
C ASN A 330 14.14 2.49 -19.89
N ALA A 331 13.83 1.87 -21.04
CA ALA A 331 12.92 2.45 -22.02
C ALA A 331 11.50 2.71 -21.47
N GLU A 332 11.04 1.92 -20.51
CA GLU A 332 9.74 2.08 -19.86
C GLU A 332 9.71 3.32 -18.95
N MET A 333 10.74 3.50 -18.11
CA MET A 333 10.87 4.67 -17.24
C MET A 333 11.00 5.96 -18.03
N LEU A 334 11.72 5.94 -19.17
CA LEU A 334 11.78 7.09 -20.07
C LEU A 334 10.41 7.42 -20.69
N ARG A 335 9.63 6.40 -21.04
CA ARG A 335 8.25 6.58 -21.53
C ARG A 335 7.35 7.14 -20.45
N GLU A 336 7.43 6.64 -19.22
CA GLU A 336 6.70 7.17 -18.06
C GLU A 336 7.06 8.61 -17.77
N PHE A 337 8.35 8.95 -17.75
CA PHE A 337 8.84 10.32 -17.62
C PHE A 337 8.30 11.25 -18.70
N SER A 338 8.36 10.82 -19.96
CA SER A 338 7.84 11.59 -21.10
C SER A 338 6.35 11.85 -20.96
N GLN A 339 5.59 10.83 -20.54
CA GLN A 339 4.17 10.93 -20.29
C GLN A 339 3.86 11.87 -19.13
N GLU A 340 4.62 11.80 -18.04
CA GLU A 340 4.51 12.67 -16.88
C GLU A 340 4.69 14.14 -17.29
N VAL A 341 5.77 14.45 -18.01
CA VAL A 341 6.04 15.79 -18.55
C VAL A 341 4.93 16.25 -19.50
N TYR A 342 4.45 15.36 -20.39
CA TYR A 342 3.39 15.68 -21.34
C TYR A 342 2.07 16.04 -20.66
N ILE A 343 1.67 15.31 -19.62
CA ILE A 343 0.45 15.60 -18.84
C ILE A 343 0.62 16.92 -18.07
N MET A 344 1.75 17.05 -17.36
CA MET A 344 2.01 18.20 -16.49
C MET A 344 2.06 19.52 -17.25
N ARG A 345 2.56 19.52 -18.50
CA ARG A 345 2.55 20.72 -19.37
C ARG A 345 1.16 21.25 -19.69
N LYS A 346 0.14 20.40 -19.71
CA LYS A 346 -1.23 20.77 -20.10
C LYS A 346 -2.08 21.27 -18.94
N VAL A 347 -1.56 21.17 -17.73
CA VAL A 347 -2.32 21.38 -16.49
C VAL A 347 -1.89 22.70 -15.87
N ARG A 348 -2.86 23.60 -15.68
CA ARG A 348 -2.64 24.88 -15.01
C ARG A 348 -3.86 25.25 -14.17
N HIS A 349 -3.76 25.05 -12.87
CA HIS A 349 -4.84 25.34 -11.94
C HIS A 349 -4.30 25.69 -10.55
N LYS A 350 -4.97 26.59 -9.83
CA LYS A 350 -4.51 27.06 -8.51
C LYS A 350 -4.41 25.97 -7.43
N ASN A 351 -5.18 24.89 -7.57
CA ASN A 351 -5.20 23.74 -6.66
C ASN A 351 -4.55 22.48 -7.26
N VAL A 352 -3.70 22.64 -8.29
CA VAL A 352 -2.88 21.57 -8.86
C VAL A 352 -1.45 22.06 -8.95
N VAL A 353 -0.48 21.23 -8.60
CA VAL A 353 0.94 21.64 -8.59
C VAL A 353 1.36 22.11 -9.97
N GLN A 354 1.91 23.33 -10.03
CA GLN A 354 2.34 23.97 -11.26
C GLN A 354 3.64 23.37 -11.78
N PHE A 355 3.58 22.87 -13.01
CA PHE A 355 4.76 22.53 -13.79
C PHE A 355 5.52 23.78 -14.20
N ILE A 356 6.84 23.78 -14.02
CA ILE A 356 7.74 24.88 -14.42
C ILE A 356 8.55 24.49 -15.65
N GLY A 357 9.04 23.26 -15.69
CA GLY A 357 9.79 22.75 -16.83
C GLY A 357 10.41 21.38 -16.55
N ALA A 358 11.17 20.88 -17.50
CA ALA A 358 11.87 19.60 -17.38
C ALA A 358 13.23 19.66 -18.08
N CYS A 359 14.18 18.84 -17.62
CA CYS A 359 15.38 18.51 -18.36
C CYS A 359 15.20 17.11 -18.95
N THR A 360 15.20 16.98 -20.27
CA THR A 360 14.93 15.73 -21.00
C THR A 360 16.18 15.07 -21.57
N GLN A 361 17.34 15.70 -21.39
CA GLN A 361 18.62 15.19 -21.88
C GLN A 361 19.37 14.41 -20.79
N PRO A 362 19.73 13.13 -21.04
CA PRO A 362 20.64 12.40 -20.17
C PRO A 362 22.00 13.12 -20.02
N PRO A 363 22.68 12.99 -18.87
CA PRO A 363 22.30 12.21 -17.69
C PRO A 363 21.33 12.93 -16.73
N ASN A 364 20.95 14.18 -17.03
CA ASN A 364 20.27 15.06 -16.09
C ASN A 364 18.75 15.08 -16.32
N LEU A 365 18.11 13.92 -16.25
CA LEU A 365 16.65 13.83 -16.39
C LEU A 365 15.97 14.33 -15.13
N CYS A 366 15.18 15.41 -15.23
CA CYS A 366 14.43 15.92 -14.10
C CYS A 366 13.13 16.63 -14.48
N ILE A 367 12.19 16.65 -13.55
CA ILE A 367 10.95 17.43 -13.60
C ILE A 367 11.04 18.53 -12.55
N VAL A 368 10.70 19.76 -12.96
CA VAL A 368 10.74 20.95 -12.10
C VAL A 368 9.32 21.47 -11.90
N THR A 369 8.91 21.59 -10.65
CA THR A 369 7.62 22.15 -10.25
C THR A 369 7.80 23.27 -9.23
N GLU A 370 6.72 24.00 -8.94
CA GLU A 370 6.70 24.88 -7.76
C GLU A 370 7.02 24.10 -6.47
N PHE A 371 7.70 24.77 -5.55
CA PHE A 371 8.03 24.21 -4.24
C PHE A 371 6.90 24.45 -3.24
N MET A 372 6.43 23.38 -2.59
CA MET A 372 5.35 23.43 -1.61
C MET A 372 5.94 23.42 -0.19
N SER A 373 6.12 24.60 0.38
CA SER A 373 6.97 24.82 1.56
C SER A 373 6.51 24.14 2.86
N ARG A 374 5.22 23.81 2.98
CA ARG A 374 4.67 23.09 4.15
C ARG A 374 4.66 21.57 3.98
N GLY A 375 5.13 21.06 2.85
CA GLY A 375 5.17 19.62 2.58
C GLY A 375 3.77 19.04 2.33
N SER A 376 3.61 17.74 2.62
CA SER A 376 2.35 17.03 2.38
C SER A 376 1.37 17.15 3.54
N VAL A 377 0.08 17.04 3.23
CA VAL A 377 -0.99 16.95 4.23
C VAL A 377 -0.79 15.72 5.12
N TYR A 378 -0.27 14.62 4.57
CA TYR A 378 0.09 13.43 5.35
C TYR A 378 1.12 13.74 6.44
N ASP A 379 2.19 14.48 6.10
CA ASP A 379 3.22 14.85 7.07
C ASP A 379 2.66 15.78 8.14
N PHE A 380 1.79 16.72 7.76
CA PHE A 380 1.08 17.57 8.71
C PHE A 380 0.26 16.76 9.73
N LEU A 381 -0.57 15.81 9.27
CA LEU A 381 -1.42 15.00 10.15
C LEU A 381 -0.60 14.01 11.00
N HIS A 382 0.30 13.25 10.37
CA HIS A 382 0.88 12.06 11.00
C HIS A 382 2.27 12.28 11.59
N LYS A 383 3.07 13.21 11.05
CA LYS A 383 4.40 13.50 11.61
C LYS A 383 4.34 14.67 12.57
N HIS A 384 3.59 15.71 12.24
CA HIS A 384 3.48 16.90 13.07
C HIS A 384 2.28 16.87 14.03
N ARG A 385 1.45 15.81 13.99
CA ARG A 385 0.23 15.69 14.81
C ARG A 385 -0.69 16.90 14.68
N GLY A 386 -0.73 17.48 13.49
CA GLY A 386 -1.61 18.59 13.15
C GLY A 386 -3.06 18.13 13.11
N VAL A 387 -3.97 19.05 13.45
CA VAL A 387 -5.42 18.81 13.43
C VAL A 387 -6.10 19.95 12.71
N PHE A 388 -6.95 19.65 11.74
CA PHE A 388 -7.78 20.64 11.09
C PHE A 388 -9.08 20.86 11.88
N LYS A 389 -9.32 22.10 12.29
CA LYS A 389 -10.66 22.50 12.74
C LYS A 389 -11.61 22.53 11.56
N LEU A 390 -12.92 22.36 11.81
CA LEU A 390 -13.94 22.26 10.76
C LEU A 390 -13.83 23.34 9.65
N PRO A 391 -13.63 24.64 9.93
CA PRO A 391 -13.47 25.64 8.87
C PRO A 391 -12.24 25.41 7.97
N SER A 392 -11.10 25.05 8.58
CA SER A 392 -9.86 24.76 7.85
C SER A 392 -9.95 23.44 7.08
N LEU A 393 -10.60 22.42 7.67
CA LEU A 393 -10.88 21.14 7.01
C LEU A 393 -11.70 21.37 5.74
N LEU A 394 -12.79 22.15 5.84
CA LEU A 394 -13.63 22.47 4.70
C LEU A 394 -12.86 23.23 3.62
N LYS A 395 -12.01 24.19 4.00
CA LYS A 395 -11.12 24.90 3.06
C LYS A 395 -10.21 23.92 2.30
N VAL A 396 -9.54 23.01 3.01
CA VAL A 396 -8.67 21.99 2.41
C VAL A 396 -9.48 21.05 1.49
N ALA A 397 -10.62 20.55 1.94
CA ALA A 397 -11.48 19.66 1.15
C ALA A 397 -11.98 20.32 -0.14
N ILE A 398 -12.35 21.60 -0.08
CA ILE A 398 -12.76 22.41 -1.23
C ILE A 398 -11.59 22.61 -2.20
N ASP A 399 -10.40 22.92 -1.70
CA ASP A 399 -9.19 23.09 -2.52
C ASP A 399 -8.86 21.80 -3.29
N VAL A 400 -8.84 20.66 -2.60
CA VAL A 400 -8.61 19.33 -3.21
C VAL A 400 -9.68 19.03 -4.26
N SER A 401 -10.95 19.26 -3.93
CA SER A 401 -12.07 19.00 -4.85
C SER A 401 -12.00 19.87 -6.11
N LYS A 402 -11.60 21.14 -5.99
CA LYS A 402 -11.38 22.04 -7.14
C LYS A 402 -10.24 21.55 -8.03
N GLY A 403 -9.12 21.10 -7.43
CA GLY A 403 -8.01 20.51 -8.17
C GLY A 403 -8.41 19.25 -8.94
N MET A 404 -9.11 18.34 -8.28
CA MET A 404 -9.59 17.09 -8.88
C MET A 404 -10.65 17.31 -9.96
N ASN A 405 -11.60 18.22 -9.74
CA ASN A 405 -12.59 18.60 -10.75
C ASN A 405 -11.91 19.11 -12.02
N TYR A 406 -10.87 19.95 -11.89
CA TYR A 406 -10.11 20.45 -13.02
C TYR A 406 -9.41 19.31 -13.78
N LEU A 407 -8.76 18.37 -13.08
CA LEU A 407 -8.14 17.21 -13.71
C LEU A 407 -9.15 16.37 -14.49
N HIS A 408 -10.31 16.08 -13.89
CA HIS A 408 -11.37 15.29 -14.53
C HIS A 408 -11.95 15.98 -15.76
N GLN A 409 -12.15 17.30 -15.72
CA GLN A 409 -12.58 18.10 -16.89
C GLN A 409 -11.57 18.07 -18.05
N ASN A 410 -10.30 17.82 -17.76
CA ASN A 410 -9.24 17.64 -18.76
C ASN A 410 -9.00 16.16 -19.11
N ASN A 411 -9.92 15.26 -18.76
CA ASN A 411 -9.83 13.80 -18.97
C ASN A 411 -8.60 13.15 -18.31
N ILE A 412 -8.15 13.70 -17.17
CA ILE A 412 -7.04 13.16 -16.38
C ILE A 412 -7.62 12.49 -15.13
N ILE A 413 -7.44 11.18 -15.00
CA ILE A 413 -7.79 10.41 -13.79
C ILE A 413 -6.53 10.29 -12.93
N HIS A 414 -6.59 10.69 -11.67
CA HIS A 414 -5.42 10.76 -10.79
C HIS A 414 -4.90 9.38 -10.36
N ARG A 415 -5.80 8.47 -9.96
CA ARG A 415 -5.56 7.05 -9.59
C ARG A 415 -4.76 6.79 -8.29
N ASP A 416 -4.00 7.77 -7.81
CA ASP A 416 -3.26 7.69 -6.54
C ASP A 416 -3.60 8.86 -5.60
N LEU A 417 -4.88 9.22 -5.49
CA LEU A 417 -5.28 10.33 -4.62
C LEU A 417 -5.17 9.91 -3.14
N LYS A 418 -4.30 10.59 -2.39
CA LYS A 418 -4.03 10.35 -0.96
C LYS A 418 -3.43 11.59 -0.34
N THR A 419 -3.47 11.74 0.98
CA THR A 419 -2.93 12.90 1.70
C THR A 419 -1.43 13.11 1.50
N ALA A 420 -0.66 12.08 1.12
CA ALA A 420 0.75 12.21 0.78
C ALA A 420 0.99 12.96 -0.55
N ASN A 421 0.01 12.90 -1.46
CA ASN A 421 0.05 13.58 -2.76
C ASN A 421 -0.73 14.92 -2.74
N LEU A 422 -1.14 15.36 -1.56
CA LEU A 422 -1.71 16.69 -1.33
C LEU A 422 -0.66 17.55 -0.67
N LEU A 423 -0.21 18.60 -1.35
CA LEU A 423 0.87 19.47 -0.88
C LEU A 423 0.33 20.83 -0.47
N MET A 424 0.96 21.46 0.52
CA MET A 424 0.54 22.74 1.07
C MET A 424 1.62 23.82 0.91
N ASP A 425 1.20 25.01 0.48
CA ASP A 425 2.07 26.18 0.37
C ASP A 425 2.11 27.01 1.67
N GLU A 426 2.88 28.09 1.68
CA GLU A 426 3.03 28.98 2.84
C GLU A 426 1.70 29.62 3.30
N ASN A 427 0.75 29.79 2.38
CA ASN A 427 -0.57 30.41 2.59
C ASN A 427 -1.67 29.39 2.93
N GLU A 428 -1.28 28.15 3.22
CA GLU A 428 -2.20 27.05 3.52
C GLU A 428 -3.19 26.77 2.38
N ILE A 429 -2.75 26.96 1.14
CA ILE A 429 -3.48 26.50 -0.06
C ILE A 429 -3.00 25.08 -0.36
N VAL A 430 -3.96 24.19 -0.56
CA VAL A 430 -3.66 22.79 -0.90
C VAL A 430 -3.72 22.58 -2.41
N LYS A 431 -2.71 21.87 -2.93
CA LYS A 431 -2.59 21.51 -4.33
C LYS A 431 -2.40 20.00 -4.49
N VAL A 432 -3.03 19.45 -5.53
CA VAL A 432 -2.89 18.04 -5.93
C VAL A 432 -1.57 17.86 -6.69
N ALA A 433 -0.74 16.90 -6.27
CA ALA A 433 0.56 16.56 -6.85
C ALA A 433 0.56 15.11 -7.39
N ASP A 434 1.63 14.71 -8.08
CA ASP A 434 1.84 13.33 -8.57
C ASP A 434 0.72 12.75 -9.46
N PHE A 435 -0.06 13.62 -10.12
CA PHE A 435 -1.07 13.25 -11.11
C PHE A 435 -0.48 12.88 -12.48
N GLY A 436 0.84 13.03 -12.68
CA GLY A 436 1.50 12.77 -13.96
C GLY A 436 1.79 11.28 -14.24
N VAL A 437 1.60 10.40 -13.25
CA VAL A 437 1.51 8.93 -13.45
C VAL A 437 0.08 8.50 -13.80
N ALA A 438 -0.81 9.46 -14.08
CA ALA A 438 -2.15 9.20 -14.61
C ALA A 438 -2.01 8.36 -15.89
N ARG A 439 -2.21 7.05 -15.74
CA ARG A 439 -2.12 6.15 -16.88
C ARG A 439 -3.23 6.59 -17.83
N VAL A 440 -2.91 6.71 -19.11
CA VAL A 440 -3.96 6.76 -20.12
C VAL A 440 -4.77 5.45 -19.99
N GLN A 441 -5.99 5.39 -20.51
CA GLN A 441 -6.96 4.28 -20.48
C GLN A 441 -6.44 2.88 -20.96
N THR A 442 -5.16 2.60 -20.93
CA THR A 442 -4.54 1.30 -21.18
C THR A 442 -4.76 0.33 -20.01
N GLN A 443 -5.51 -0.72 -20.29
CA GLN A 443 -5.91 -1.84 -19.41
C GLN A 443 -4.73 -2.74 -18.96
N SER A 444 -3.49 -2.26 -18.94
CA SER A 444 -2.31 -3.13 -18.85
C SER A 444 -1.16 -2.74 -17.93
N GLY A 445 -1.31 -1.75 -17.04
CA GLY A 445 -0.20 -1.33 -16.18
C GLY A 445 0.06 -2.22 -14.95
N VAL A 446 1.30 -2.66 -14.80
CA VAL A 446 1.98 -3.17 -13.60
C VAL A 446 1.47 -2.48 -12.32
N MET A 447 1.09 -3.21 -11.29
CA MET A 447 0.89 -2.63 -9.95
C MET A 447 1.70 -3.47 -8.99
N THR A 448 2.91 -3.01 -8.68
CA THR A 448 3.76 -3.63 -7.67
C THR A 448 3.08 -3.44 -6.31
N ALA A 449 2.93 -4.54 -5.57
CA ALA A 449 2.31 -4.59 -4.24
C ALA A 449 3.03 -3.77 -3.15
N GLU A 450 4.08 -3.03 -3.52
CA GLU A 450 4.98 -2.31 -2.62
C GLU A 450 4.54 -0.89 -2.28
N THR A 451 3.63 -0.27 -3.03
CA THR A 451 3.15 1.08 -2.72
C THR A 451 2.00 0.99 -1.73
N GLY A 452 2.21 1.39 -0.48
CA GLY A 452 1.23 1.43 0.62
C GLY A 452 -0.04 2.28 0.40
N THR A 453 -0.42 2.53 -0.86
CA THR A 453 -1.61 3.25 -1.35
C THR A 453 -2.91 2.47 -1.18
N TYR A 454 -2.88 1.15 -0.98
CA TYR A 454 -4.09 0.30 -0.91
C TYR A 454 -5.20 0.82 0.02
N ARG A 455 -4.84 1.54 1.09
CA ARG A 455 -5.80 2.12 2.06
C ARG A 455 -6.74 3.17 1.46
N TRP A 456 -6.34 3.85 0.37
CA TRP A 456 -7.16 4.88 -0.28
C TRP A 456 -7.82 4.40 -1.57
N MET A 457 -7.57 3.15 -1.99
CA MET A 457 -8.03 2.66 -3.29
C MET A 457 -9.50 2.26 -3.28
N ALA A 458 -10.19 2.58 -4.38
CA ALA A 458 -11.56 2.14 -4.62
C ALA A 458 -11.64 0.62 -4.86
N PRO A 459 -12.77 -0.03 -4.49
CA PRO A 459 -12.92 -1.47 -4.65
C PRO A 459 -12.71 -1.94 -6.09
N GLU A 460 -13.25 -1.22 -7.08
CA GLU A 460 -13.09 -1.57 -8.50
C GLU A 460 -11.64 -1.45 -9.00
N VAL A 461 -10.83 -0.58 -8.39
CA VAL A 461 -9.40 -0.45 -8.71
C VAL A 461 -8.62 -1.61 -8.10
N ILE A 462 -8.95 -2.00 -6.86
CA ILE A 462 -8.36 -3.16 -6.18
C ILE A 462 -8.69 -4.45 -6.95
N GLU A 463 -9.94 -4.58 -7.42
CA GLU A 463 -10.41 -5.70 -8.23
C GLU A 463 -9.93 -5.66 -9.69
N HIS A 464 -9.19 -4.61 -10.09
CA HIS A 464 -8.71 -4.40 -11.47
C HIS A 464 -9.83 -4.42 -12.52
N LYS A 465 -11.05 -4.04 -12.14
CA LYS A 465 -12.18 -3.86 -13.05
C LYS A 465 -11.98 -2.60 -13.90
N ALA A 466 -12.77 -2.45 -14.96
CA ALA A 466 -12.85 -1.17 -15.65
C ALA A 466 -13.34 -0.11 -14.66
N TYR A 467 -12.60 0.97 -14.52
CA TYR A 467 -12.92 2.10 -13.65
C TYR A 467 -12.79 3.42 -14.42
N ASP A 468 -13.52 4.43 -13.96
CA ASP A 468 -13.49 5.79 -14.46
C ASP A 468 -12.97 6.75 -13.38
N HIS A 469 -13.26 8.03 -13.52
CA HIS A 469 -12.87 9.07 -12.59
C HIS A 469 -13.55 8.96 -11.21
N LYS A 470 -14.58 8.11 -11.04
CA LYS A 470 -15.24 7.84 -9.75
C LYS A 470 -14.36 7.06 -8.78
N ALA A 471 -13.30 6.42 -9.25
CA ALA A 471 -12.28 5.84 -8.39
C ALA A 471 -11.61 6.92 -7.51
N ASP A 472 -11.30 8.08 -8.08
CA ASP A 472 -10.71 9.20 -7.34
C ASP A 472 -11.68 9.78 -6.30
N VAL A 473 -12.99 9.69 -6.56
CA VAL A 473 -14.02 10.14 -5.60
C VAL A 473 -14.04 9.26 -4.36
N PHE A 474 -13.87 7.94 -4.53
CA PHE A 474 -13.72 7.03 -3.38
C PHE A 474 -12.48 7.39 -2.56
N SER A 475 -11.35 7.57 -3.23
CA SER A 475 -10.10 7.97 -2.59
C SER A 475 -10.24 9.30 -1.86
N PHE A 476 -10.99 10.25 -2.43
CA PHE A 476 -11.33 11.50 -1.77
C PHE A 476 -12.17 11.30 -0.51
N GLY A 477 -13.12 10.35 -0.50
CA GLY A 477 -13.88 9.99 0.71
C GLY A 477 -12.97 9.51 1.85
N ILE A 478 -11.95 8.69 1.54
CA ILE A 478 -10.95 8.26 2.52
C ILE A 478 -10.06 9.43 2.97
N VAL A 479 -9.65 10.32 2.06
CA VAL A 479 -8.92 11.55 2.40
C VAL A 479 -9.76 12.44 3.33
N LEU A 480 -11.06 12.59 3.07
CA LEU A 480 -11.95 13.40 3.90
C LEU A 480 -12.08 12.84 5.31
N TRP A 481 -12.17 11.51 5.43
CA TRP A 481 -12.12 10.82 6.72
C TRP A 481 -10.79 11.08 7.45
N GLU A 482 -9.66 10.99 6.74
CA GLU A 482 -8.33 11.22 7.30
C GLU A 482 -8.12 12.68 7.74
N LEU A 483 -8.66 13.65 7.00
CA LEU A 483 -8.67 15.06 7.40
C LEU A 483 -9.51 15.31 8.67
N LEU A 484 -10.61 14.56 8.82
CA LEU A 484 -11.55 14.67 9.93
C LEU A 484 -10.99 14.08 11.23
N THR A 485 -10.36 12.92 11.16
CA THR A 485 -9.87 12.19 12.34
C THR A 485 -8.41 12.49 12.66
N GLY A 486 -7.62 12.88 11.66
CA GLY A 486 -6.16 12.92 11.76
C GLY A 486 -5.54 11.53 11.94
N GLU A 487 -6.31 10.46 11.77
CA GLU A 487 -5.88 9.07 11.95
C GLU A 487 -5.52 8.42 10.62
N LEU A 488 -4.63 7.43 10.67
CA LEU A 488 -4.27 6.66 9.49
C LEU A 488 -5.45 5.74 9.10
N PRO A 489 -5.93 5.76 7.84
CA PRO A 489 -7.05 4.92 7.42
C PRO A 489 -6.78 3.44 7.66
N TYR A 490 -7.72 2.75 8.31
CA TYR A 490 -7.61 1.33 8.65
C TYR A 490 -6.35 1.02 9.48
N SER A 491 -5.98 1.88 10.43
CA SER A 491 -4.74 1.80 11.23
C SER A 491 -4.46 0.42 11.86
N LEU A 492 -5.51 -0.35 12.15
CA LEU A 492 -5.43 -1.71 12.73
C LEU A 492 -5.19 -2.84 11.71
N LEU A 493 -5.21 -2.54 10.41
CA LEU A 493 -5.04 -3.51 9.32
C LEU A 493 -3.76 -3.20 8.53
N THR A 494 -3.13 -4.21 7.95
CA THR A 494 -2.11 -3.97 6.91
C THR A 494 -2.76 -3.35 5.67
N PRO A 495 -2.01 -2.67 4.78
CA PRO A 495 -2.58 -2.09 3.56
C PRO A 495 -3.31 -3.12 2.69
N LEU A 496 -2.78 -4.35 2.59
CA LEU A 496 -3.40 -5.41 1.82
C LEU A 496 -4.67 -5.96 2.50
N GLN A 497 -4.65 -6.14 3.82
CA GLN A 497 -5.85 -6.52 4.58
C GLN A 497 -6.96 -5.47 4.47
N ALA A 498 -6.60 -4.18 4.47
CA ALA A 498 -7.55 -3.11 4.24
C ALA A 498 -8.18 -3.22 2.84
N ALA A 499 -7.37 -3.43 1.79
CA ALA A 499 -7.88 -3.63 0.43
C ALA A 499 -8.82 -4.85 0.32
N VAL A 500 -8.41 -6.00 0.86
CA VAL A 500 -9.24 -7.21 0.86
C VAL A 500 -10.55 -6.98 1.63
N GLY A 501 -10.48 -6.35 2.80
CA GLY A 501 -11.66 -6.02 3.61
C GLY A 501 -12.62 -5.05 2.89
N VAL A 502 -12.10 -4.06 2.18
CA VAL A 502 -12.91 -3.09 1.40
C VAL A 502 -13.68 -3.81 0.30
N VAL A 503 -13.02 -4.74 -0.41
CA VAL A 503 -13.61 -5.47 -1.53
C VAL A 503 -14.59 -6.54 -1.07
N GLN A 504 -14.17 -7.41 -0.15
CA GLN A 504 -14.94 -8.60 0.23
C GLN A 504 -16.01 -8.33 1.29
N LYS A 505 -15.72 -7.42 2.23
CA LYS A 505 -16.58 -7.16 3.41
C LYS A 505 -17.19 -5.78 3.39
N GLY A 506 -16.86 -4.94 2.42
CA GLY A 506 -17.37 -3.58 2.33
C GLY A 506 -16.96 -2.69 3.50
N ILE A 507 -15.86 -3.01 4.22
CA ILE A 507 -15.48 -2.24 5.42
C ILE A 507 -15.16 -0.79 5.06
N ARG A 508 -15.51 0.13 5.96
CA ARG A 508 -15.16 1.55 5.89
C ARG A 508 -14.65 2.02 7.25
N PRO A 509 -13.76 3.02 7.30
CA PRO A 509 -13.37 3.65 8.56
C PRO A 509 -14.58 4.19 9.32
N THR A 510 -14.56 4.12 10.64
CA THR A 510 -15.69 4.59 11.46
C THR A 510 -15.74 6.11 11.49
N ILE A 511 -16.89 6.70 11.13
CA ILE A 511 -17.11 8.15 11.23
C ILE A 511 -17.38 8.51 12.71
N PRO A 512 -16.67 9.47 13.31
CA PRO A 512 -16.95 9.91 14.68
C PRO A 512 -18.38 10.45 14.86
N LYS A 513 -19.05 10.13 15.97
CA LYS A 513 -20.44 10.53 16.23
C LYS A 513 -20.68 12.04 16.25
N ASN A 514 -19.66 12.83 16.57
CA ASN A 514 -19.74 14.30 16.66
C ASN A 514 -19.40 14.99 15.33
N THR A 515 -19.40 14.26 14.22
CA THR A 515 -19.13 14.82 12.88
C THR A 515 -20.31 15.66 12.41
N TYR A 516 -20.04 16.77 11.72
CA TYR A 516 -21.09 17.59 11.12
C TYR A 516 -21.98 16.74 10.20
N PRO A 517 -23.31 16.66 10.40
CA PRO A 517 -24.16 15.65 9.74
C PRO A 517 -24.04 15.64 8.22
N ARG A 518 -24.11 16.81 7.58
CA ARG A 518 -23.96 16.93 6.11
C ARG A 518 -22.58 16.50 5.60
N LEU A 519 -21.54 16.65 6.42
CA LEU A 519 -20.20 16.20 6.08
C LEU A 519 -20.09 14.68 6.15
N ALA A 520 -20.71 14.07 7.17
CA ALA A 520 -20.80 12.61 7.28
C ALA A 520 -21.57 12.00 6.10
N GLU A 521 -22.70 12.58 5.72
CA GLU A 521 -23.47 12.16 4.53
C GLU A 521 -22.67 12.27 3.24
N LEU A 522 -21.92 13.37 3.04
CA LEU A 522 -21.05 13.54 1.88
C LEU A 522 -19.97 12.47 1.83
N LEU A 523 -19.31 12.22 2.97
CA LEU A 523 -18.27 11.21 3.11
C LEU A 523 -18.83 9.82 2.77
N GLU A 524 -20.01 9.49 3.29
CA GLU A 524 -20.71 8.24 2.99
C GLU A 524 -21.08 8.07 1.52
N LYS A 525 -21.47 9.17 0.85
CA LYS A 525 -21.73 9.16 -0.60
C LYS A 525 -20.45 8.98 -1.41
N CYS A 526 -19.32 9.54 -0.99
CA CYS A 526 -18.06 9.46 -1.73
C CYS A 526 -17.50 8.04 -1.80
N TRP A 527 -17.66 7.22 -0.76
CA TRP A 527 -17.08 5.87 -0.69
C TRP A 527 -18.07 4.71 -0.89
N GLN A 528 -19.19 4.98 -1.57
CA GLN A 528 -20.17 3.95 -1.94
C GLN A 528 -19.51 2.80 -2.71
N GLN A 529 -19.99 1.57 -2.48
CA GLN A 529 -19.46 0.40 -3.16
C GLN A 529 -19.65 0.51 -4.68
N ASP A 530 -20.86 0.85 -5.11
CA ASP A 530 -21.17 1.15 -6.50
C ASP A 530 -20.64 2.54 -6.89
N ALA A 531 -19.75 2.56 -7.88
CA ALA A 531 -19.15 3.78 -8.41
C ALA A 531 -20.17 4.76 -9.00
N ALA A 532 -21.30 4.27 -9.52
CA ALA A 532 -22.35 5.09 -10.10
C ALA A 532 -23.10 5.94 -9.06
N GLN A 533 -23.11 5.51 -7.79
CA GLN A 533 -23.77 6.24 -6.69
C GLN A 533 -22.90 7.36 -6.11
N ARG A 534 -21.62 7.42 -6.48
CA ARG A 534 -20.69 8.42 -5.97
C ARG A 534 -20.93 9.76 -6.69
N PRO A 535 -20.88 10.91 -6.01
CA PRO A 535 -21.03 12.22 -6.64
C PRO A 535 -19.83 12.54 -7.55
N ASN A 536 -19.98 13.48 -8.47
CA ASN A 536 -18.85 14.09 -9.18
C ASN A 536 -18.22 15.20 -8.32
N PHE A 537 -16.96 15.55 -8.58
CA PHE A 537 -16.31 16.63 -7.84
C PHE A 537 -17.02 17.99 -7.96
N SER A 538 -17.72 18.27 -9.06
CA SER A 538 -18.57 19.46 -9.19
C SER A 538 -19.65 19.52 -8.10
N GLU A 539 -20.35 18.40 -7.86
CA GLU A 539 -21.39 18.29 -6.83
C GLU A 539 -20.78 18.34 -5.43
N ILE A 540 -19.62 17.70 -5.23
CA ILE A 540 -18.89 17.73 -3.96
C ILE A 540 -18.50 19.18 -3.59
N ILE A 541 -18.01 19.97 -4.56
CA ILE A 541 -17.65 21.38 -4.33
C ILE A 541 -18.87 22.17 -3.86
N GLU A 542 -20.03 22.01 -4.50
CA GLU A 542 -21.26 22.70 -4.11
C GLU A 542 -21.70 22.34 -2.69
N ILE A 543 -21.69 21.04 -2.35
CA ILE A 543 -22.05 20.56 -1.01
C ILE A 543 -21.09 21.12 0.04
N LEU A 544 -19.78 21.04 -0.19
CA LEU A 544 -18.78 21.56 0.76
C LEU A 544 -18.89 23.08 0.94
N GLN A 545 -19.20 23.81 -0.13
CA GLN A 545 -19.34 25.27 -0.05
C GLN A 545 -20.57 25.66 0.76
N GLN A 546 -21.69 24.94 0.61
CA GLN A 546 -22.89 25.13 1.43
C GLN A 546 -22.60 24.85 2.92
N ILE A 547 -21.91 23.73 3.23
CA ILE A 547 -21.52 23.42 4.62
C ILE A 547 -20.62 24.53 5.19
N ALA A 548 -19.67 25.04 4.40
CA ALA A 548 -18.80 26.13 4.84
C ALA A 548 -19.56 27.43 5.11
N ASP A 549 -20.61 27.74 4.34
CA ASP A 549 -21.47 28.89 4.56
C ASP A 549 -22.33 28.73 5.82
N GLU A 550 -22.87 27.54 6.08
CA GLU A 550 -23.63 27.20 7.29
C GLU A 550 -22.77 27.36 8.55
N VAL A 551 -21.58 26.74 8.57
CA VAL A 551 -20.63 26.82 9.68
C VAL A 551 -20.19 28.27 9.96
N ARG A 552 -20.07 29.10 8.93
CA ARG A 552 -19.74 30.53 9.09
C ARG A 552 -20.89 31.30 9.76
N ASN A 553 -22.13 30.99 9.40
CA ASN A 553 -23.31 31.69 9.91
C ASN A 553 -23.61 31.31 11.37
N GLU A 554 -23.49 30.02 11.73
CA GLU A 554 -23.66 29.54 13.12
C GLU A 554 -22.67 30.23 14.08
N GLY A 555 -21.42 30.46 13.66
CA GLY A 555 -20.42 31.17 14.46
C GLY A 555 -20.65 32.68 14.61
N CYS A 556 -21.60 33.27 13.86
CA CYS A 556 -21.92 34.70 13.92
C CYS A 556 -23.12 34.99 14.83
N GLU A 557 -24.07 34.07 14.95
CA GLU A 557 -25.23 34.22 15.84
C GLU A 557 -24.81 34.21 17.33
N ASP A 558 -23.85 33.35 17.72
CA ASP A 558 -23.30 33.27 19.08
C ASP A 558 -22.54 34.52 19.54
N LYS A 559 -22.12 35.39 18.62
CA LYS A 559 -21.48 36.68 18.97
C LYS A 559 -22.48 37.82 19.13
N SER A 560 -23.72 37.66 18.68
CA SER A 560 -24.76 38.71 18.70
C SER A 560 -25.65 38.67 19.95
N SER A 561 -25.71 37.52 20.64
CA SER A 561 -26.57 37.27 21.80
C SER A 561 -25.92 37.56 23.17
N GLY A 562 -24.62 37.93 23.21
CA GLY A 562 -23.86 38.19 24.44
C GLY A 562 -23.95 39.62 25.03
N GLY A 563 -24.78 40.51 24.49
CA GLY A 563 -24.70 41.94 24.80
C GLY A 563 -26.04 42.66 24.98
N LEU A 564 -26.98 42.15 25.78
CA LEU A 564 -28.21 42.91 26.09
C LEU A 564 -28.86 42.69 27.47
N PHE A 565 -28.23 41.99 28.43
CA PHE A 565 -28.80 41.82 29.77
C PHE A 565 -27.78 41.99 30.90
N SER A 566 -27.41 43.23 31.24
CA SER A 566 -27.04 43.58 32.63
C SER A 566 -27.05 45.10 32.86
N ALA A 567 -28.23 45.71 32.99
CA ALA A 567 -28.28 47.09 33.49
C ALA A 567 -29.60 47.45 34.18
N PHE A 568 -30.18 46.61 35.04
CA PHE A 568 -31.14 47.11 36.03
C PHE A 568 -31.14 46.30 37.34
N ARG A 569 -31.08 47.07 38.44
CA ARG A 569 -31.26 46.73 39.86
C ARG A 569 -30.00 46.47 40.68
N LYS A 570 -29.58 47.53 41.40
CA LYS A 570 -29.58 47.51 42.88
C LYS A 570 -29.52 48.94 43.42
N GLY A 571 -30.66 49.39 43.95
CA GLY A 571 -30.79 50.51 44.89
C GLY A 571 -31.76 50.07 45.98
N HIS A 572 -31.47 50.46 47.22
CA HIS A 572 -32.05 50.03 48.51
C HIS A 572 -31.50 48.67 48.99
N HIS A 573 -30.91 48.52 50.17
CA HIS A 573 -30.91 49.29 51.42
C HIS A 573 -29.54 49.26 52.08
#